data_AF-Q5JTY7-F1
#
_entry.id   AF-Q5JTY7-F1
#
_cell.length_a   1.000
_cell.length_b   1.000
_cell.length_c   1.000
_cell.angle_alpha   90.00
_cell.angle_beta   90.00
_cell.angle_gamma   90.00
#
_symmetry.space_group_name_H-M   'P 1'
#
loop_
_entity.id
_entity.type
_entity.pdbx_description
1 polymer ?
#
loop_
_entity_poly.entity_id
_entity_poly.type
_entity_poly.pdbx_seq_one_letter_code
_entity_poly.pdbx_strand_id
1 'polypeptide(L)'
;EGQRNYLPNFIQSVLSSIDLRDRQGCTMVVGSDGRYFSRTAIEIVVQMAAANGIGRLIIGQNGILSTPAVSCIIRKIKAAGGIILTASHCPGGPGGEFGVKFNVANGVEIVDPVDIYLNLLRTIFDFHAIKGLLTGPSQLKIRIDAMHGVMGPYVRKVLCDELGAPANSAINCVPLEDFGGQHPDPNLTYATTLLEAMKGGEYGF
;
A
#
# COMPACT_ATOMS: atom_id res chain seq x y z
N GLU A 1 -8.67 33.95 9.61
CA GLU A 1 -7.82 33.51 10.74
C GLU A 1 -7.45 32.05 10.52
N GLY A 2 -6.15 31.73 10.51
CA GLY A 2 -5.71 30.34 10.32
C GLY A 2 -6.06 29.49 11.55
N GLN A 3 -6.44 28.24 11.33
CA GLN A 3 -6.67 27.30 12.43
C GLN A 3 -5.39 27.13 13.25
N ARG A 4 -5.46 27.52 14.54
CA ARG A 4 -4.35 27.41 15.48
C ARG A 4 -3.83 25.97 15.49
N ASN A 5 -2.51 25.81 15.40
CA ASN A 5 -1.79 24.52 15.39
C ASN A 5 -2.06 23.58 14.21
N TYR A 6 -2.79 23.99 13.16
CA TYR A 6 -3.04 23.10 12.02
C TYR A 6 -1.74 22.59 11.37
N LEU A 7 -0.85 23.52 10.98
CA LEU A 7 0.42 23.15 10.36
C LEU A 7 1.32 22.35 11.33
N PRO A 8 1.58 22.80 12.58
CA PRO A 8 2.36 22.00 13.53
C PRO A 8 1.82 20.59 13.73
N ASN A 9 0.50 20.41 13.89
CA ASN A 9 -0.09 19.09 14.06
C ASN A 9 0.13 18.21 12.83
N PHE A 10 -0.05 18.76 11.62
CA PHE A 10 0.18 18.02 10.39
C PHE A 10 1.65 17.60 10.25
N ILE A 11 2.60 18.51 10.53
CA ILE A 11 4.03 18.21 10.49
C ILE A 11 4.39 17.17 11.55
N GLN A 12 3.84 17.26 12.76
CA GLN A 12 4.05 16.23 13.79
C GLN A 12 3.56 14.87 13.32
N SER A 13 2.39 14.80 12.68
CA SER A 13 1.84 13.54 12.14
C SER A 13 2.74 12.95 11.06
N VAL A 14 3.24 13.77 10.14
CA VAL A 14 4.20 13.34 9.09
C VAL A 14 5.50 12.83 9.69
N LEU A 15 6.07 13.54 10.67
CA LEU A 15 7.28 13.06 11.34
C LEU A 15 6.99 11.76 12.10
N SER A 16 5.81 11.66 12.73
CA SER A 16 5.39 10.50 13.53
C SER A 16 5.21 9.23 12.70
N SER A 17 4.96 9.32 11.40
CA SER A 17 4.84 8.16 10.51
C SER A 17 6.17 7.54 10.11
N ILE A 18 7.30 8.21 10.38
CA ILE A 18 8.64 7.64 10.21
C ILE A 18 8.98 6.85 11.47
N ASP A 19 9.32 5.57 11.35
CA ASP A 19 9.67 4.75 12.51
C ASP A 19 10.70 5.42 13.42
N LEU A 20 10.51 5.32 14.74
CA LEU A 20 11.31 6.07 15.70
C LEU A 20 12.81 5.79 15.57
N ARG A 21 13.18 4.55 15.26
CA ARG A 21 14.57 4.12 15.03
C ARG A 21 15.17 4.77 13.78
N ASP A 22 14.38 4.82 12.70
CA ASP A 22 14.81 5.37 11.41
C ASP A 22 14.74 6.90 11.36
N ARG A 23 13.99 7.51 12.28
CA ARG A 23 13.91 8.97 12.44
C ARG A 23 15.17 9.56 13.07
N GLN A 24 15.77 8.86 14.03
CA GLN A 24 16.93 9.37 14.76
C GLN A 24 18.13 9.54 13.84
N GLY A 25 18.65 10.76 13.74
CA GLY A 25 19.86 11.07 12.97
C GLY A 25 19.66 11.05 11.45
N CYS A 26 18.46 10.80 10.94
CA CYS A 26 18.24 10.71 9.50
C CYS A 26 18.31 12.08 8.82
N THR A 27 18.43 12.06 7.48
CA THR A 27 18.40 13.27 6.66
C THR A 27 17.05 13.42 5.99
N MET A 28 16.44 14.60 6.05
CA MET A 28 15.26 14.98 5.26
C MET A 28 15.54 16.16 4.34
N VAL A 29 14.80 16.25 3.23
CA VAL A 29 14.86 17.37 2.29
C VAL A 29 13.64 18.27 2.48
N VAL A 30 13.81 19.59 2.49
CA VAL A 30 12.70 20.55 2.60
C VAL A 30 12.78 21.57 1.47
N GLY A 31 11.66 21.80 0.79
CA GLY A 31 11.59 22.75 -0.31
C GLY A 31 10.20 23.38 -0.45
N SER A 32 10.14 24.49 -1.16
CA SER A 32 8.88 25.16 -1.49
C SER A 32 8.89 25.70 -2.92
N ASP A 33 7.69 25.99 -3.45
CA ASP A 33 7.52 26.75 -4.69
C ASP A 33 7.61 28.28 -4.49
N GLY A 34 7.87 28.74 -3.26
CA GLY A 34 8.03 30.15 -2.93
C GLY A 34 6.73 30.91 -2.64
N ARG A 35 5.56 30.24 -2.63
CA ARG A 35 4.29 30.89 -2.31
C ARG A 35 4.28 31.54 -0.92
N TYR A 36 3.34 32.46 -0.72
CA TYR A 36 3.09 33.07 0.59
C TYR A 36 3.00 32.01 1.70
N PHE A 37 3.50 32.34 2.89
CA PHE A 37 3.63 31.45 4.06
C PHE A 37 4.74 30.38 4.00
N SER A 38 5.41 30.16 2.86
CA SER A 38 6.44 29.11 2.75
C SER A 38 7.60 29.28 3.72
N ARG A 39 8.13 30.50 3.92
CA ARG A 39 9.25 30.74 4.84
C ARG A 39 8.89 30.40 6.29
N THR A 40 7.73 30.88 6.75
CA THR A 40 7.20 30.57 8.08
C THR A 40 6.95 29.07 8.25
N ALA A 41 6.43 28.39 7.23
CA ALA A 41 6.23 26.95 7.27
C ALA A 41 7.55 26.18 7.34
N ILE A 42 8.60 26.62 6.62
CA ILE A 42 9.95 26.03 6.73
C ILE A 42 10.48 26.17 8.16
N GLU A 43 10.37 27.34 8.78
CA GLU A 43 10.81 27.55 10.16
C GLU A 43 10.13 26.57 11.14
N ILE A 44 8.82 26.37 10.98
CA ILE A 44 8.06 25.38 11.76
C ILE A 44 8.59 23.96 11.51
N VAL A 45 8.78 23.57 10.24
CA VAL A 45 9.33 22.25 9.89
C VAL A 45 10.71 22.04 10.52
N VAL A 46 11.58 23.05 10.49
CA VAL A 46 12.92 22.99 11.09
C VAL A 46 12.84 22.75 12.59
N GLN A 47 12.04 23.55 13.30
CA GLN A 47 11.87 23.43 14.76
C GLN A 47 11.33 22.04 15.14
N MET A 48 10.32 21.57 14.43
CA MET A 48 9.68 20.29 14.72
C MET A 48 10.56 19.09 14.36
N ALA A 49 11.27 19.14 13.23
CA ALA A 49 12.21 18.10 12.83
C ALA A 49 13.34 17.95 13.86
N ALA A 50 13.92 19.07 14.32
CA ALA A 50 14.94 19.06 15.37
C ALA A 50 14.40 18.47 16.68
N ALA A 51 13.19 18.88 17.11
CA ALA A 51 12.55 18.36 18.31
C ALA A 51 12.21 16.85 18.23
N ASN A 52 12.05 16.30 17.02
CA ASN A 52 11.75 14.89 16.77
C ASN A 52 13.00 14.04 16.49
N GLY A 53 14.21 14.60 16.62
CA GLY A 53 15.47 13.85 16.47
C GLY A 53 15.95 13.64 15.03
N ILE A 54 15.43 14.40 14.06
CA ILE A 54 15.99 14.43 12.70
C ILE A 54 17.39 15.03 12.77
N GLY A 55 18.40 14.31 12.27
CA GLY A 55 19.81 14.71 12.40
C GLY A 55 20.25 15.79 11.41
N ARG A 56 19.65 15.82 10.21
CA ARG A 56 20.03 16.78 9.17
C ARG A 56 18.87 17.18 8.27
N LEU A 57 18.78 18.47 7.97
CA LEU A 57 17.87 19.00 6.96
C LEU A 57 18.65 19.57 5.78
N ILE A 58 18.27 19.18 4.56
CA ILE A 58 18.73 19.83 3.33
C ILE A 58 17.62 20.74 2.83
N ILE A 59 17.85 22.05 2.88
CA ILE A 59 16.87 23.07 2.52
C ILE A 59 17.39 23.84 1.30
N GLY A 60 16.50 24.08 0.34
CA GLY A 60 16.82 24.90 -0.83
C GLY A 60 17.20 26.31 -0.43
N GLN A 61 18.11 26.95 -1.16
CA GLN A 61 18.46 28.35 -0.91
C GLN A 61 17.20 29.22 -0.98
N ASN A 62 17.01 30.11 0.00
CA ASN A 62 15.79 30.91 0.16
C ASN A 62 14.50 30.09 0.36
N GLY A 63 14.62 28.79 0.68
CA GLY A 63 13.52 27.85 0.78
C GLY A 63 13.00 27.33 -0.57
N ILE A 64 13.67 27.65 -1.68
CA ILE A 64 13.18 27.32 -3.03
C ILE A 64 13.74 25.99 -3.49
N LEU A 65 12.85 25.05 -3.81
CA LEU A 65 13.22 23.74 -4.34
C LEU A 65 12.01 23.16 -5.09
N SER A 66 12.16 22.90 -6.39
CA SER A 66 11.08 22.32 -7.19
C SER A 66 10.80 20.86 -6.80
N THR A 67 9.57 20.38 -7.00
CA THR A 67 9.19 18.99 -6.69
C THR A 67 10.14 17.95 -7.32
N PRO A 68 10.53 18.06 -8.61
CA PRO A 68 11.52 17.15 -9.20
C PRO A 68 12.91 17.25 -8.57
N ALA A 69 13.35 18.45 -8.20
CA ALA A 69 14.65 18.64 -7.55
C ALA A 69 14.66 18.06 -6.12
N VAL A 70 13.56 18.16 -5.37
CA VAL A 70 13.40 17.47 -4.08
C VAL A 70 13.55 15.96 -4.27
N SER A 71 12.82 15.37 -5.22
CA SER A 71 12.92 13.94 -5.53
C SER A 71 14.33 13.51 -5.92
N CYS A 72 14.99 14.31 -6.77
CA CYS A 72 16.39 14.08 -7.18
C CYS A 72 17.33 14.06 -5.98
N ILE A 73 17.24 15.05 -5.08
CA ILE A 73 18.10 15.14 -3.90
C ILE A 73 17.83 13.97 -2.96
N ILE A 74 16.56 13.65 -2.65
CA ILE A 74 16.20 12.51 -1.79
C ILE A 74 16.90 11.24 -2.28
N ARG A 75 16.80 10.96 -3.59
CA ARG A 75 17.44 9.79 -4.21
C ARG A 75 18.97 9.86 -4.16
N LYS A 76 19.54 11.00 -4.52
CA LYS A 76 20.99 11.20 -4.63
C LYS A 76 21.70 10.99 -3.30
N ILE A 77 21.10 11.45 -2.20
CA ILE A 77 21.73 11.40 -0.86
C ILE A 77 21.16 10.29 0.03
N LYS A 78 20.21 9.50 -0.48
CA LYS A 78 19.46 8.49 0.27
C LYS A 78 18.82 9.08 1.54
N ALA A 79 18.15 10.23 1.39
CA ALA A 79 17.38 10.84 2.48
C ALA A 79 16.20 9.95 2.88
N ALA A 80 15.76 10.04 4.13
CA ALA A 80 14.57 9.33 4.64
C ALA A 80 13.26 9.82 3.97
N GLY A 81 13.28 11.02 3.39
CA GLY A 81 12.16 11.60 2.66
C GLY A 81 12.33 13.10 2.49
N GLY A 82 11.25 13.78 2.15
CA GLY A 82 11.23 15.23 2.10
C GLY A 82 9.83 15.84 2.13
N ILE A 83 9.77 17.07 2.64
CA ILE A 83 8.57 17.88 2.75
C ILE A 83 8.62 18.97 1.68
N ILE A 84 7.55 19.08 0.89
CA ILE A 84 7.43 20.02 -0.21
C ILE A 84 6.24 20.94 0.05
N LEU A 85 6.50 22.23 0.21
CA LEU A 85 5.51 23.26 0.49
C LEU A 85 5.03 23.86 -0.83
N THR A 86 3.94 23.31 -1.35
CA THR A 86 3.37 23.69 -2.64
C THR A 86 1.91 23.24 -2.72
N ALA A 87 1.07 24.08 -3.32
CA ALA A 87 -0.27 23.68 -3.79
C ALA A 87 -0.30 23.44 -5.31
N SER A 88 0.87 23.17 -5.91
CA SER A 88 1.05 22.87 -7.33
C SER A 88 0.51 23.99 -8.24
N HIS A 89 -0.69 23.79 -8.81
CA HIS A 89 -1.31 24.71 -9.76
C HIS A 89 -2.28 25.70 -9.09
N CYS A 90 -2.55 25.56 -7.78
CA CYS A 90 -3.47 26.44 -7.07
C CYS A 90 -2.85 27.83 -6.80
N PRO A 91 -3.66 28.90 -6.83
CA PRO A 91 -3.20 30.26 -6.59
C PRO A 91 -2.62 30.42 -5.19
N GLY A 92 -1.52 31.16 -5.06
CA GLY A 92 -0.90 31.50 -3.77
C GLY A 92 -1.29 32.89 -3.26
N GLY A 93 -0.85 33.24 -2.06
CA GLY A 93 -1.08 34.55 -1.43
C GLY A 93 -1.81 34.45 -0.09
N PRO A 94 -2.01 35.57 0.63
CA PRO A 94 -2.69 35.59 1.92
C PRO A 94 -4.13 35.02 1.92
N GLY A 95 -4.82 35.10 0.79
CA GLY A 95 -6.14 34.49 0.57
C GLY A 95 -6.11 33.30 -0.41
N GLY A 96 -4.92 32.83 -0.77
CA GLY A 96 -4.73 31.69 -1.67
C GLY A 96 -4.56 30.37 -0.91
N GLU A 97 -4.22 29.32 -1.65
CA GLU A 97 -4.04 27.98 -1.12
C GLU A 97 -2.59 27.70 -0.71
N PHE A 98 -2.45 26.90 0.34
CA PHE A 98 -1.18 26.40 0.84
C PHE A 98 -1.25 24.88 1.00
N GLY A 99 -0.22 24.17 0.51
CA GLY A 99 -0.18 22.71 0.52
C GLY A 99 1.13 22.20 1.09
N VAL A 100 1.06 21.03 1.74
CA VAL A 100 2.21 20.29 2.25
C VAL A 100 2.17 18.90 1.60
N LYS A 101 3.18 18.57 0.82
CA LYS A 101 3.38 17.23 0.26
C LYS A 101 4.53 16.54 0.99
N PHE A 102 4.42 15.24 1.15
CA PHE A 102 5.48 14.42 1.74
C PHE A 102 5.91 13.35 0.74
N ASN A 103 7.20 13.34 0.43
CA ASN A 103 7.83 12.30 -0.36
C ASN A 103 8.61 11.38 0.58
N VAL A 104 8.43 10.08 0.46
CA VAL A 104 9.22 9.08 1.18
C VAL A 104 10.56 8.83 0.49
N ALA A 105 11.53 8.29 1.22
CA ALA A 105 12.65 7.57 0.60
C ALA A 105 12.06 6.54 -0.38
N ASN A 106 12.63 6.39 -1.58
CA ASN A 106 12.12 5.38 -2.51
C ASN A 106 12.31 3.98 -1.91
N GLY A 107 11.24 3.46 -1.34
CA GLY A 107 10.97 2.04 -1.16
C GLY A 107 9.60 1.77 -1.76
N VAL A 108 9.55 1.49 -3.07
CA VAL A 108 8.46 0.65 -3.57
C VAL A 108 8.87 -0.75 -3.16
N GLU A 109 8.34 -1.24 -2.06
CA GLU A 109 8.44 -2.67 -1.75
C GLU A 109 7.45 -3.38 -2.65
N ILE A 110 7.97 -4.08 -3.66
CA ILE A 110 7.21 -5.09 -4.37
C ILE A 110 7.11 -6.27 -3.41
N VAL A 111 5.99 -6.34 -2.71
CA VAL A 111 5.66 -7.47 -1.84
C VAL A 111 4.88 -8.50 -2.64
N ASP A 112 5.00 -9.77 -2.28
CA ASP A 112 4.03 -10.77 -2.68
C ASP A 112 2.81 -10.62 -1.75
N PRO A 113 1.67 -10.10 -2.24
CA PRO A 113 0.50 -9.89 -1.39
C PRO A 113 -0.11 -11.21 -0.92
N VAL A 114 0.13 -12.32 -1.65
CA VAL A 114 -0.36 -13.65 -1.28
C VAL A 114 0.38 -14.17 -0.06
N ASP A 115 1.71 -14.00 0.01
CA ASP A 115 2.50 -14.44 1.18
C ASP A 115 2.15 -13.64 2.44
N ILE A 116 1.96 -12.32 2.32
CA ILE A 116 1.54 -11.48 3.45
C ILE A 116 0.17 -11.92 3.95
N TYR A 117 -0.79 -12.11 3.03
CA TYR A 117 -2.14 -12.52 3.39
C TYR A 117 -2.19 -13.95 3.97
N LEU A 118 -1.42 -14.88 3.41
CA LEU A 118 -1.29 -16.25 3.93
C LEU A 118 -0.77 -16.26 5.37
N ASN A 119 0.21 -15.42 5.70
CA ASN A 119 0.72 -15.31 7.06
C ASN A 119 -0.35 -14.80 8.03
N LEU A 120 -1.23 -13.89 7.60
CA LEU A 120 -2.40 -13.50 8.38
C LEU A 120 -3.40 -14.66 8.53
N LEU A 121 -3.73 -15.38 7.47
CA LEU A 121 -4.67 -16.50 7.53
C LEU A 121 -4.21 -17.60 8.51
N ARG A 122 -2.90 -17.87 8.57
CA ARG A 122 -2.30 -18.83 9.50
C ARG A 122 -2.48 -18.46 10.98
N THR A 123 -2.69 -17.18 11.31
CA THR A 123 -2.96 -16.75 12.70
C THR A 123 -4.44 -16.83 13.06
N ILE A 124 -5.32 -16.87 12.07
CA ILE A 124 -6.77 -16.86 12.25
C ILE A 124 -7.36 -18.27 12.25
N PHE A 125 -6.89 -19.13 11.34
CA PHE A 125 -7.46 -20.47 11.11
C PHE A 125 -6.51 -21.59 11.51
N ASP A 126 -7.08 -22.73 11.92
CA ASP A 126 -6.32 -23.96 12.11
C ASP A 126 -6.03 -24.63 10.76
N PHE A 127 -4.86 -24.34 10.20
CA PHE A 127 -4.42 -24.90 8.92
C PHE A 127 -4.20 -26.42 8.99
N HIS A 128 -3.90 -26.99 10.16
CA HIS A 128 -3.75 -28.44 10.29
C HIS A 128 -5.10 -29.13 10.16
N ALA A 129 -6.14 -28.60 10.83
CA ALA A 129 -7.50 -29.11 10.70
C ALA A 129 -8.04 -29.00 9.26
N ILE A 130 -7.87 -27.84 8.61
CA ILE A 130 -8.33 -27.63 7.24
C ILE A 130 -7.57 -28.54 6.26
N LYS A 131 -6.25 -28.68 6.42
CA LYS A 131 -5.45 -29.61 5.60
C LYS A 131 -5.91 -31.05 5.78
N GLY A 132 -6.24 -31.47 7.01
CA GLY A 132 -6.82 -32.79 7.28
C GLY A 132 -8.16 -33.02 6.57
N LEU A 133 -8.96 -31.97 6.37
CA LEU A 133 -10.22 -32.05 5.63
C LEU A 133 -10.02 -32.16 4.11
N LEU A 134 -9.01 -31.48 3.58
CA LEU A 134 -8.76 -31.37 2.13
C LEU A 134 -7.80 -32.45 1.59
N THR A 135 -7.28 -33.34 2.45
CA THR A 135 -6.31 -34.37 2.07
C THR A 135 -6.71 -35.76 2.56
N GLY A 136 -6.14 -36.79 1.94
CA GLY A 136 -6.36 -38.19 2.33
C GLY A 136 -7.50 -38.90 1.56
N PRO A 137 -7.77 -40.18 1.87
CA PRO A 137 -8.71 -41.00 1.10
C PRO A 137 -10.16 -40.52 1.13
N SER A 138 -10.55 -39.85 2.22
CA SER A 138 -11.89 -39.28 2.44
C SER A 138 -11.90 -37.76 2.32
N GLN A 139 -10.95 -37.18 1.58
CA GLN A 139 -10.86 -35.73 1.43
C GLN A 139 -12.15 -35.12 0.90
N LEU A 140 -12.49 -33.94 1.40
CA LEU A 140 -13.55 -33.13 0.82
C LEU A 140 -13.12 -32.69 -0.58
N LYS A 141 -13.87 -33.12 -1.60
CA LYS A 141 -13.67 -32.67 -2.97
C LYS A 141 -14.24 -31.28 -3.13
N ILE A 142 -13.37 -30.29 -3.33
CA ILE A 142 -13.74 -28.89 -3.50
C ILE A 142 -13.51 -28.40 -4.93
N ARG A 143 -14.30 -27.42 -5.38
CA ARG A 143 -14.11 -26.72 -6.65
C ARG A 143 -14.25 -25.21 -6.47
N ILE A 144 -13.15 -24.49 -6.64
CA ILE A 144 -13.06 -23.05 -6.38
C ILE A 144 -12.75 -22.32 -7.68
N ASP A 145 -13.70 -21.49 -8.14
CA ASP A 145 -13.56 -20.71 -9.36
C ASP A 145 -13.16 -19.27 -9.05
N ALA A 146 -11.99 -18.85 -9.54
CA ALA A 146 -11.51 -17.47 -9.37
C ALA A 146 -11.98 -16.53 -10.50
N MET A 147 -12.73 -17.05 -11.48
CA MET A 147 -13.29 -16.32 -12.63
C MET A 147 -12.25 -15.48 -13.38
N HIS A 148 -11.03 -16.00 -13.53
CA HIS A 148 -9.88 -15.30 -14.12
C HIS A 148 -9.53 -13.97 -13.43
N GLY A 149 -9.96 -13.81 -12.18
CA GLY A 149 -9.73 -12.62 -11.37
C GLY A 149 -8.58 -12.77 -10.38
N VAL A 150 -8.46 -11.77 -9.51
CA VAL A 150 -7.33 -11.60 -8.59
C VAL A 150 -7.16 -12.74 -7.59
N MET A 151 -8.22 -13.52 -7.30
CA MET A 151 -8.16 -14.63 -6.35
C MET A 151 -7.36 -15.85 -6.86
N GLY A 152 -7.03 -15.91 -8.15
CA GLY A 152 -6.36 -17.08 -8.73
C GLY A 152 -5.05 -17.49 -8.02
N PRO A 153 -4.08 -16.59 -7.86
CA PRO A 153 -2.85 -16.86 -7.11
C PRO A 153 -3.09 -17.27 -5.65
N TYR A 154 -4.09 -16.66 -5.00
CA TYR A 154 -4.44 -16.95 -3.60
C TYR A 154 -5.02 -18.36 -3.45
N VAL A 155 -5.94 -18.76 -4.34
CA VAL A 155 -6.52 -20.10 -4.33
C VAL A 155 -5.43 -21.16 -4.50
N ARG A 156 -4.52 -20.99 -5.47
CA ARG A 156 -3.43 -21.95 -5.69
C ARG A 156 -2.50 -22.01 -4.49
N LYS A 157 -1.99 -20.87 -4.02
CA LYS A 157 -1.03 -20.83 -2.93
C LYS A 157 -1.63 -21.32 -1.61
N VAL A 158 -2.80 -20.82 -1.25
CA VAL A 158 -3.43 -21.12 0.06
C VAL A 158 -4.09 -22.49 0.06
N LEU A 159 -5.00 -22.77 -0.89
CA LEU A 159 -5.77 -24.01 -0.86
C LEU A 159 -4.99 -25.20 -1.40
N CYS A 160 -4.23 -25.03 -2.50
CA CYS A 160 -3.49 -26.14 -3.11
C CYS A 160 -2.12 -26.35 -2.46
N ASP A 161 -1.22 -25.37 -2.52
CA ASP A 161 0.17 -25.55 -2.09
C ASP A 161 0.27 -25.76 -0.57
N GLU A 162 -0.42 -24.92 0.21
CA GLU A 162 -0.32 -24.93 1.68
C GLU A 162 -1.27 -25.95 2.32
N LEU A 163 -2.55 -25.90 1.97
CA LEU A 163 -3.60 -26.74 2.55
C LEU A 163 -3.79 -28.09 1.83
N GLY A 164 -3.09 -28.33 0.72
CA GLY A 164 -3.00 -29.64 0.09
C GLY A 164 -4.17 -30.05 -0.81
N ALA A 165 -5.08 -29.14 -1.13
CA ALA A 165 -6.15 -29.43 -2.08
C ALA A 165 -5.55 -29.80 -3.46
N PRO A 166 -6.11 -30.80 -4.15
CA PRO A 166 -5.68 -31.15 -5.50
C PRO A 166 -5.67 -29.94 -6.46
N ALA A 167 -4.71 -29.88 -7.39
CA ALA A 167 -4.60 -28.75 -8.32
C ALA A 167 -5.84 -28.54 -9.21
N ASN A 168 -6.60 -29.61 -9.49
CA ASN A 168 -7.86 -29.54 -10.23
C ASN A 168 -9.02 -28.92 -9.42
N SER A 169 -8.84 -28.64 -8.12
CA SER A 169 -9.76 -27.84 -7.33
C SER A 169 -9.71 -26.35 -7.68
N ALA A 170 -8.62 -25.86 -8.27
CA ALA A 170 -8.42 -24.46 -8.63
C ALA A 170 -8.86 -24.19 -10.09
N ILE A 171 -10.03 -23.58 -10.28
CA ILE A 171 -10.63 -23.32 -11.60
C ILE A 171 -10.45 -21.85 -11.97
N ASN A 172 -10.10 -21.59 -13.24
CA ASN A 172 -9.87 -20.24 -13.79
C ASN A 172 -8.94 -19.36 -12.92
N CYS A 173 -7.95 -19.98 -12.28
CA CYS A 173 -7.06 -19.32 -11.32
C CYS A 173 -5.85 -18.64 -11.97
N VAL A 174 -5.91 -18.32 -13.28
CA VAL A 174 -4.94 -17.43 -13.95
C VAL A 174 -5.64 -16.08 -14.14
N PRO A 175 -5.15 -14.99 -13.54
CA PRO A 175 -5.68 -13.66 -13.81
C PRO A 175 -5.53 -13.29 -15.29
N LEU A 176 -6.60 -12.85 -15.92
CA LEU A 176 -6.61 -12.37 -17.31
C LEU A 176 -7.19 -10.95 -17.35
N GLU A 177 -6.66 -10.10 -18.23
CA GLU A 177 -7.09 -8.69 -18.33
C GLU A 177 -8.58 -8.54 -18.68
N ASP A 178 -9.12 -9.51 -19.43
CA ASP A 178 -10.52 -9.56 -19.88
C ASP A 178 -11.36 -10.59 -19.12
N PHE A 179 -10.83 -11.19 -18.05
CA PHE A 179 -11.44 -12.28 -17.28
C PHE A 179 -11.87 -13.48 -18.15
N GLY A 180 -11.16 -13.75 -19.25
CA GLY A 180 -11.55 -14.81 -20.19
C GLY A 180 -12.80 -14.47 -21.00
N GLY A 181 -13.11 -13.17 -21.17
CA GLY A 181 -14.29 -12.68 -21.87
C GLY A 181 -15.60 -12.85 -21.10
N GLN A 182 -15.54 -13.15 -19.80
CA GLN A 182 -16.70 -13.39 -18.94
C GLN A 182 -16.87 -12.28 -17.90
N HIS A 183 -18.08 -12.17 -17.35
CA HIS A 183 -18.36 -11.24 -16.25
C HIS A 183 -17.95 -11.90 -14.91
N PRO A 184 -16.96 -11.37 -14.16
CA PRO A 184 -16.42 -11.99 -12.94
C PRO A 184 -17.30 -11.68 -11.72
N ASP A 185 -18.58 -12.08 -11.76
CA ASP A 185 -19.54 -11.86 -10.68
C ASP A 185 -20.09 -13.23 -10.19
N PRO A 186 -19.81 -13.62 -8.92
CA PRO A 186 -20.09 -14.95 -8.42
C PRO A 186 -21.57 -15.12 -8.04
N ASN A 187 -22.43 -15.21 -9.05
CA ASN A 187 -23.84 -15.52 -8.90
C ASN A 187 -24.31 -16.54 -9.95
N LEU A 188 -25.54 -17.06 -9.77
CA LEU A 188 -26.09 -18.13 -10.60
C LEU A 188 -26.23 -17.76 -12.09
N THR A 189 -26.22 -16.47 -12.43
CA THR A 189 -26.31 -15.98 -13.81
C THR A 189 -24.98 -16.10 -14.55
N TYR A 190 -23.86 -15.83 -13.88
CA TYR A 190 -22.55 -15.74 -14.54
C TYR A 190 -21.62 -16.90 -14.19
N ALA A 191 -21.70 -17.48 -12.99
CA ALA A 191 -20.91 -18.64 -12.55
C ALA A 191 -21.51 -19.98 -13.02
N THR A 192 -21.97 -20.04 -14.27
CA THR A 192 -22.75 -21.17 -14.81
C THR A 192 -21.93 -22.45 -14.93
N THR A 193 -20.65 -22.35 -15.32
CA THR A 193 -19.73 -23.49 -15.42
C THR A 193 -19.48 -24.16 -14.07
N LEU A 194 -19.35 -23.36 -12.99
CA LEU A 194 -19.25 -23.85 -11.63
C LEU A 194 -20.54 -24.53 -11.20
N LEU A 195 -21.70 -23.89 -11.44
CA LEU A 195 -23.01 -24.44 -11.08
C LEU A 195 -23.26 -25.82 -11.73
N GLU A 196 -22.97 -25.96 -13.02
CA GLU A 196 -23.13 -27.23 -13.72
C GLU A 196 -22.18 -28.32 -13.19
N ALA A 197 -20.94 -27.96 -12.83
CA ALA A 197 -20.02 -28.90 -12.20
C ALA A 197 -20.51 -29.37 -10.82
N MET A 198 -21.07 -28.46 -10.01
CA MET A 198 -21.62 -28.79 -8.69
C MET A 198 -22.87 -29.69 -8.78
N LYS A 199 -23.73 -29.47 -9.78
CA LYS A 199 -24.91 -30.33 -10.04
C LYS A 199 -24.54 -31.78 -10.35
N GLY A 200 -23.33 -32.02 -10.86
CA GLY A 200 -22.82 -33.37 -11.14
C GLY A 200 -22.66 -34.25 -9.89
N GLY A 201 -22.70 -33.67 -8.67
CA GLY A 201 -22.63 -34.41 -7.40
C GLY A 201 -21.25 -34.96 -7.05
N GLU A 202 -20.22 -34.67 -7.85
CA GLU A 202 -18.85 -35.09 -7.60
C GLU A 202 -18.16 -34.28 -6.50
N TYR A 203 -18.52 -32.99 -6.37
CA TYR A 203 -17.90 -32.04 -5.44
C TYR A 203 -18.82 -31.78 -4.26
N GLY A 204 -18.25 -31.76 -3.05
CA GLY A 204 -18.96 -31.48 -1.80
C GLY A 204 -18.97 -29.99 -1.41
N PHE A 205 -18.14 -29.18 -2.07
CA PHE A 205 -18.05 -27.72 -1.90
C PHE A 205 -17.56 -27.03 -3.17
#